data_AF-A0A4Y1RV01-F1
#
_entry.id   AF-A0A4Y1RV01-F1
#
_cell.length_a   1.000
_cell.length_b   1.000
_cell.length_c   1.000
_cell.angle_alpha   90.00
_cell.angle_beta   90.00
_cell.angle_gamma   90.00
#
_symmetry.space_group_name_H-M   'P 1'
#
loop_
_entity.id
_entity.type
_entity.pdbx_description
1 polymer ?
#
loop_
_entity_poly.entity_id
_entity_poly.type
_entity_poly.pdbx_seq_one_letter_code
_entity_poly.pdbx_strand_id
1 'polypeptide(L)'
;MWVYGSIWDASSWATEDGKYKADYRYQPFVAKYTNFKAGGCSAYSSAWCHPVSASPFRSGGLTQQQYRVMRWVQTNHLVYDYCKDYKRDHSLTPECWR
;
A
#
# COMPACT_ATOMS: atom_id res chain seq x y z
N MET A 1 9.00 13.40 -0.59
CA MET A 1 8.81 12.03 -0.07
C MET A 1 10.09 11.25 -0.31
N TRP A 2 10.51 10.42 0.63
CA TRP A 2 11.64 9.50 0.47
C TRP A 2 11.14 8.06 0.41
N VAL A 3 11.93 7.15 -0.15
CA VAL A 3 11.61 5.72 -0.20
C VAL A 3 12.36 5.02 0.94
N TYR A 4 11.63 4.22 1.72
CA TYR A 4 12.18 3.47 2.86
C TYR A 4 11.86 1.98 2.72
N GLY A 5 12.71 1.13 3.28
CA GLY A 5 12.45 -0.29 3.47
C GLY A 5 12.99 -0.73 4.82
N SER A 6 12.20 -1.49 5.58
CA SER A 6 12.58 -1.97 6.90
C SER A 6 11.96 -3.34 7.19
N ILE A 7 12.66 -4.10 8.02
CA ILE A 7 12.16 -5.28 8.73
C ILE A 7 12.32 -4.96 10.20
N TRP A 8 11.24 -4.99 10.97
CA TRP A 8 11.23 -4.59 12.38
C TRP A 8 10.15 -5.35 13.16
N ASP A 9 10.30 -5.40 14.48
CA ASP A 9 9.35 -6.06 15.38
C ASP A 9 8.20 -5.13 15.77
N ALA A 10 7.00 -5.49 15.31
CA ALA A 10 5.75 -4.80 15.57
C ALA A 10 4.75 -5.65 16.38
N SER A 11 5.26 -6.47 17.30
CA SER A 11 4.49 -7.44 18.12
C SER A 11 3.28 -6.85 18.86
N SER A 12 3.22 -5.53 19.07
CA SER A 12 2.08 -4.87 19.70
C SER A 12 0.81 -4.87 18.85
N TRP A 13 0.90 -5.07 17.53
CA TRP A 13 -0.28 -5.02 16.65
C TRP A 13 -0.21 -5.92 15.41
N ALA A 14 0.96 -6.38 14.96
CA ALA A 14 1.14 -6.93 13.62
C ALA A 14 0.41 -8.24 13.33
N THR A 15 0.23 -9.12 14.31
CA THR A 15 -0.40 -10.44 14.10
C THR A 15 -1.58 -10.62 15.04
N GLU A 16 -2.78 -10.69 14.46
CA GLU A 16 -4.04 -10.87 15.18
C GLU A 16 -4.23 -9.81 16.28
N ASP A 17 -4.11 -8.53 15.89
CA ASP A 17 -4.16 -7.36 16.79
C ASP A 17 -3.15 -7.45 17.96
N GLY A 18 -1.99 -8.08 17.73
CA GLY A 18 -0.93 -8.24 18.73
C GLY A 18 -1.08 -9.47 19.63
N LYS A 19 -2.05 -10.35 19.36
CA LYS A 19 -2.24 -11.60 20.11
C LYS A 19 -1.03 -12.54 20.01
N TYR A 20 -0.40 -12.63 18.83
CA TYR A 20 0.78 -13.44 18.61
C TYR A 20 2.01 -12.54 18.43
N LYS A 21 3.01 -12.72 19.29
CA LYS A 21 4.24 -11.92 19.30
C LYS A 21 5.38 -12.62 18.55
N ALA A 22 6.37 -11.86 18.11
CA ALA A 22 7.57 -12.40 17.50
C ALA A 22 8.26 -13.37 18.47
N ASP A 23 8.47 -14.61 18.02
CA ASP A 23 9.22 -15.60 18.76
C ASP A 23 10.66 -15.65 18.21
N TYR A 24 11.56 -14.99 18.93
CA TYR A 24 12.96 -14.85 18.55
C TYR A 24 13.76 -16.17 18.57
N ARG A 25 13.17 -17.29 19.02
CA ARG A 25 13.77 -18.61 18.83
C ARG A 25 13.85 -19.01 17.35
N TYR A 26 13.01 -18.41 16.49
CA TYR A 26 13.01 -18.63 15.04
C TYR A 26 13.89 -17.64 14.25
N GLN A 27 14.72 -16.85 14.93
CA GLN A 27 15.61 -15.92 14.25
C GLN A 27 16.69 -16.66 13.42
N PRO A 28 17.22 -16.03 12.34
CA PRO A 28 16.95 -14.67 11.89
C PRO A 28 15.67 -14.53 11.05
N PHE A 29 14.98 -13.40 11.22
CA PHE A 29 13.91 -12.98 10.32
C PHE A 29 14.55 -12.23 9.14
N VAL A 30 14.41 -12.74 7.92
CA VAL A 30 15.13 -12.22 6.74
C VAL A 30 14.15 -11.80 5.65
N ALA A 31 14.22 -10.53 5.25
CA ALA A 31 13.58 -10.01 4.04
C ALA A 31 14.62 -9.79 2.94
N LYS A 32 14.34 -10.24 1.71
CA LYS A 32 15.21 -10.04 0.54
C LYS A 32 14.52 -9.14 -0.47
N TYR A 33 15.20 -8.07 -0.88
CA TYR A 33 14.72 -7.11 -1.86
C TYR A 33 15.60 -7.17 -3.11
N THR A 34 14.98 -7.18 -4.29
CA THR A 34 15.68 -7.19 -5.59
C THR A 34 14.85 -6.41 -6.60
N ASN A 35 15.43 -6.13 -7.78
CA ASN A 35 14.76 -5.45 -8.89
C ASN A 35 14.18 -4.08 -8.48
N PHE A 36 15.00 -3.25 -7.84
CA PHE A 36 14.61 -1.89 -7.46
C PHE A 36 14.26 -1.07 -8.70
N LYS A 37 13.05 -0.51 -8.73
CA LYS A 37 12.57 0.36 -9.80
C LYS A 37 12.18 1.69 -9.19
N ALA A 38 12.93 2.74 -9.52
CA ALA A 38 12.63 4.11 -9.17
C ALA A 38 12.52 4.90 -10.47
N GLY A 39 11.30 5.33 -10.80
CA GLY A 39 11.02 6.16 -11.97
C GLY A 39 10.01 7.22 -11.59
N GLY A 40 10.27 8.46 -11.98
CA GLY A 40 9.40 9.59 -11.66
C GLY A 40 10.20 10.87 -11.43
N CYS A 41 9.55 11.83 -10.76
CA CYS A 41 10.09 13.16 -10.53
C CYS A 41 10.61 13.29 -9.10
N SER A 42 11.83 13.82 -8.97
CA SER A 42 12.39 14.21 -7.69
C SER A 42 11.83 15.56 -7.22
N ALA A 43 12.08 15.93 -5.97
CA ALA A 43 11.71 17.25 -5.44
C ALA A 43 12.40 18.42 -6.16
N TYR A 44 13.48 18.16 -6.89
CA TYR A 44 14.26 19.16 -7.64
C TYR A 44 14.07 19.04 -9.16
N SER A 45 13.16 18.19 -9.61
CA SER A 45 12.88 18.02 -11.03
C SER A 45 12.19 19.26 -11.61
N SER A 46 12.35 19.47 -12.92
CA SER A 46 11.70 20.57 -13.62
C SER A 46 10.17 20.43 -13.56
N ALA A 47 9.45 21.55 -13.73
CA ALA A 47 7.99 21.56 -13.79
C ALA A 47 7.42 20.71 -14.94
N TRP A 48 8.23 20.41 -15.96
CA TRP A 48 7.89 19.56 -17.11
C TRP A 48 8.10 18.06 -16.84
N CYS A 49 8.62 17.71 -15.66
CA CYS A 49 8.76 16.31 -15.31
C CYS A 49 7.37 15.69 -15.10
N HIS A 50 7.15 14.55 -15.75
CA HIS A 50 5.95 13.75 -15.56
C HIS A 50 6.31 12.43 -14.88
N PRO A 51 5.53 12.00 -13.87
CA PRO A 51 5.72 10.69 -13.28
C PRO A 51 5.49 9.60 -14.33
N VAL A 52 6.11 8.44 -14.12
CA VAL A 52 5.92 7.29 -15.00
C VAL A 52 4.44 6.88 -14.99
N SER A 53 3.87 6.61 -16.16
CA SER A 53 2.48 6.18 -16.25
C SER A 53 2.28 4.81 -15.59
N ALA A 54 1.28 4.72 -14.71
CA ALA A 54 0.86 3.47 -14.08
C ALA A 54 0.06 2.54 -15.01
N SER A 55 -0.27 3.02 -16.21
CA SER A 55 -1.17 2.36 -17.15
C SER A 55 -0.82 2.72 -18.59
N PRO A 56 -1.04 1.82 -19.57
CA PRO A 56 -0.93 2.17 -20.99
C PRO A 56 -2.02 3.14 -21.45
N PHE A 57 -3.01 3.45 -20.61
CA PHE A 57 -4.10 4.34 -20.93
C PHE A 57 -3.64 5.81 -20.98
N ARG A 58 -3.83 6.46 -22.15
CA ARG A 58 -3.25 7.78 -22.45
C ARG A 58 -3.88 8.95 -21.68
N SER A 59 -5.10 8.82 -21.15
CA SER A 59 -5.80 9.89 -20.43
C SER A 59 -5.48 9.94 -18.92
N GLY A 60 -4.55 9.10 -18.45
CA GLY A 60 -4.35 8.88 -17.03
C GLY A 60 -5.42 7.94 -16.44
N GLY A 61 -5.03 7.14 -15.46
CA GLY A 61 -5.91 6.18 -14.79
C GLY A 61 -5.72 4.72 -15.23
N LEU A 62 -6.37 3.81 -14.50
CA LEU A 62 -6.28 2.38 -14.75
C LEU A 62 -7.10 1.97 -15.98
N THR A 63 -6.64 0.94 -16.71
CA THR A 63 -7.43 0.32 -17.77
C THR A 63 -8.65 -0.39 -17.19
N GLN A 64 -9.65 -0.68 -18.04
CA GLN A 64 -10.82 -1.46 -17.63
C GLN A 64 -10.42 -2.84 -17.07
N GLN A 65 -9.38 -3.47 -17.63
CA GLN A 65 -8.86 -4.73 -17.13
C GLN A 65 -8.21 -4.57 -15.74
N GLN A 66 -7.40 -3.53 -15.54
CA GLN A 66 -6.81 -3.24 -14.22
C GLN A 66 -7.89 -3.01 -13.16
N TYR A 67 -8.97 -2.28 -13.49
CA TYR A 67 -10.12 -2.11 -12.60
C TYR A 67 -10.84 -3.42 -12.26
N ARG A 68 -11.03 -4.32 -13.24
CA ARG A 68 -11.65 -5.64 -13.00
C ARG A 68 -10.82 -6.48 -12.03
N VAL A 69 -9.49 -6.48 -12.20
CA VAL A 69 -8.58 -7.19 -11.30
C VAL A 69 -8.63 -6.58 -9.90
N MET A 70 -8.56 -5.24 -9.78
CA MET A 70 -8.68 -4.55 -8.50
C MET A 70 -9.98 -4.91 -7.77
N ARG A 71 -11.12 -4.90 -8.48
CA ARG A 71 -12.42 -5.29 -7.92
C ARG A 71 -12.42 -6.76 -7.47
N TRP A 72 -11.86 -7.67 -8.27
CA TRP A 72 -11.77 -9.08 -7.88
C TRP A 72 -10.94 -9.26 -6.60
N VAL A 73 -9.80 -8.58 -6.46
CA VAL A 73 -9.00 -8.61 -5.22
C VAL A 73 -9.80 -8.04 -4.05
N GLN A 74 -10.47 -6.89 -4.24
CA GLN A 74 -11.30 -6.28 -3.21
C GLN A 74 -12.47 -7.17 -2.77
N THR A 75 -13.05 -7.96 -3.68
CA THR A 75 -14.16 -8.88 -3.36
C THR A 75 -13.68 -10.17 -2.70
N ASN A 76 -12.52 -10.71 -3.09
CA ASN A 76 -12.12 -12.06 -2.69
C ASN A 76 -11.01 -12.12 -1.63
N HIS A 77 -10.25 -11.03 -1.44
CA HIS A 77 -9.04 -11.04 -0.60
C HIS A 77 -8.95 -9.88 0.40
N LEU A 78 -9.81 -8.86 0.31
CA LEU A 78 -9.80 -7.75 1.24
C LEU A 78 -10.43 -8.16 2.58
N VAL A 79 -9.64 -8.11 3.65
CA VAL A 79 -10.08 -8.50 5.01
C VAL A 79 -10.41 -7.30 5.90
N TYR A 80 -9.91 -6.11 5.56
CA TYR A 80 -10.16 -4.87 6.30
C TYR A 80 -10.23 -3.68 5.34
N ASP A 81 -11.19 -2.79 5.57
CA ASP A 81 -11.40 -1.55 4.83
C ASP A 81 -11.88 -0.49 5.82
N TYR A 82 -11.08 0.55 6.04
CA TYR A 82 -11.37 1.58 7.04
C TYR A 82 -12.64 2.39 6.71
N CYS A 83 -12.98 2.55 5.43
CA CYS A 83 -14.20 3.21 5.02
C CYS A 83 -15.47 2.39 5.33
N LYS A 84 -15.32 1.07 5.51
CA LYS A 84 -16.42 0.16 5.87
C LYS A 84 -16.43 -0.19 7.35
N ASP A 85 -15.46 0.29 8.11
CA ASP A 85 -15.36 0.06 9.55
C ASP A 85 -16.14 1.13 10.32
N TYR A 86 -17.38 0.80 10.69
CA TYR A 86 -18.27 1.69 11.43
C TYR A 86 -17.80 2.01 12.86
N LYS A 87 -16.76 1.35 13.37
CA LYS A 87 -16.15 1.70 14.67
C LYS A 87 -15.22 2.90 14.56
N ARG A 88 -14.81 3.29 13.34
CA ARG A 88 -13.96 4.45 13.09
C ARG A 88 -14.80 5.72 13.01
N ASP A 89 -14.23 6.82 13.47
CA ASP A 89 -14.81 8.14 13.28
C ASP A 89 -14.56 8.61 11.83
N HIS A 90 -15.59 8.45 10.99
CA HIS A 90 -15.52 8.85 9.59
C HIS A 90 -15.64 10.36 9.35
N SER A 91 -15.84 11.17 10.40
CA SER A 91 -15.71 12.62 10.28
C SER A 91 -14.26 13.05 10.00
N LEU A 92 -13.29 12.20 10.41
CA LEU A 92 -11.87 12.40 10.16
C LEU A 92 -11.41 11.85 8.80
N THR A 93 -12.27 11.08 8.12
CA THR A 93 -11.99 10.46 6.81
C THR A 93 -13.09 10.79 5.79
N PRO A 94 -13.24 12.07 5.41
CA PRO A 94 -14.33 12.53 4.55
C PRO A 94 -14.28 11.93 3.13
N GLU A 95 -13.13 11.42 2.69
CA GLU A 95 -12.97 10.78 1.39
C GLU A 95 -13.75 9.48 1.24
N CYS A 96 -14.16 8.83 2.34
CA CYS A 96 -14.93 7.59 2.32
C CYS A 96 -16.38 7.76 1.83
N TRP A 97 -16.89 8.99 1.79
CA TRP A 97 -18.26 9.30 1.38
C TRP A 97 -18.40 9.61 -0.12
N ARG A 98 -17.31 9.47 -0.89
CA ARG A 98 -17.28 9.61 -2.36
C ARG A 98 -17.52 8.28 -3.05
#